data_AF-A0A3B5L874-F1
#
_entry.id   AF-A0A3B5L874-F1
#
_cell.length_a   1.000
_cell.length_b   1.000
_cell.length_c   1.000
_cell.angle_alpha   90.00
_cell.angle_beta   90.00
_cell.angle_gamma   90.00
#
_symmetry.space_group_name_H-M   'P 1'
#
loop_
_entity.id
_entity.type
_entity.pdbx_description
1 polymer ?
#
loop_
_entity_poly.entity_id
_entity_poly.type
_entity_poly.pdbx_seq_one_letter_code
_entity_poly.pdbx_strand_id
1 'polypeptide(L)'
;MLASRALRCLLCALSCAWWLPTGTASRLKTPALPIQSEREPVPSKGLAGCSFGGRFYSLEETWHPDLGEPFGVMHCVQCHCEPQKSRRKVSGKVNCRNIKQDCPTLDCDDSVLLPGHCCRTCQKGKKKSSA
;
A
#
# COMPACT_ATOMS: atom_id res chain seq x y z
N MET A 1 -68.36 -7.16 13.20
CA MET A 1 -66.94 -6.89 13.55
C MET A 1 -65.99 -8.09 13.35
N LEU A 2 -66.45 -9.36 13.39
CA LEU A 2 -65.56 -10.53 13.20
C LEU A 2 -65.19 -10.84 11.73
N ALA A 3 -66.11 -10.62 10.77
CA ALA A 3 -65.87 -10.94 9.35
C ALA A 3 -64.76 -10.10 8.69
N SER A 4 -64.55 -8.86 9.15
CA SER A 4 -63.55 -7.94 8.58
C SER A 4 -62.11 -8.28 9.01
N ARG A 5 -61.93 -8.99 10.15
CA ARG A 5 -60.62 -9.44 10.62
C ARG A 5 -60.16 -10.70 9.88
N ALA A 6 -61.08 -11.62 9.57
CA ALA A 6 -60.78 -12.83 8.80
C ALA A 6 -60.34 -12.51 7.35
N LEU A 7 -60.99 -11.53 6.71
CA LEU A 7 -60.66 -11.11 5.35
C LEU A 7 -59.27 -10.45 5.25
N ARG A 8 -58.87 -9.69 6.29
CA ARG A 8 -57.53 -9.08 6.36
C ARG A 8 -56.42 -10.12 6.58
N CYS A 9 -56.67 -11.17 7.37
CA CYS A 9 -55.70 -12.26 7.57
C CYS A 9 -55.48 -13.10 6.31
N LEU A 10 -56.53 -13.37 5.53
CA LEU A 10 -56.43 -14.12 4.28
C LEU A 10 -55.62 -13.36 3.20
N LEU A 11 -55.77 -12.03 3.13
CA LEU A 11 -55.01 -11.19 2.20
C LEU A 11 -53.50 -11.14 2.55
N CYS A 12 -53.14 -11.13 3.84
CA CYS A 12 -51.74 -11.19 4.27
C CYS A 12 -51.07 -12.52 3.95
N ALA A 13 -51.79 -13.65 4.11
CA ALA A 13 -51.24 -14.98 3.83
C ALA A 13 -50.96 -15.18 2.33
N LEU A 14 -51.82 -14.66 1.46
CA LEU A 14 -51.64 -14.71 0.00
C LEU A 14 -50.43 -13.87 -0.47
N SER A 15 -50.11 -12.77 0.22
CA SER A 15 -48.96 -11.91 -0.13
C SER A 15 -47.61 -12.53 0.27
N CYS A 16 -47.56 -13.43 1.26
CA CYS A 16 -46.32 -14.07 1.69
C CYS A 16 -45.89 -15.25 0.79
N ALA A 17 -46.82 -15.83 0.02
CA ALA A 17 -46.54 -16.95 -0.87
C ALA A 17 -45.75 -16.55 -2.13
N TRP A 18 -45.64 -15.26 -2.44
CA TRP A 18 -44.96 -14.72 -3.62
C TRP A 18 -43.55 -14.18 -3.35
N TRP A 19 -43.04 -14.33 -2.12
CA TRP A 19 -41.68 -13.93 -1.74
C TRP A 19 -40.78 -15.11 -1.35
N LEU A 20 -41.02 -16.32 -1.89
CA LEU A 20 -39.99 -17.35 -1.90
C LEU A 20 -39.10 -17.17 -3.15
N PRO A 21 -37.85 -16.72 -3.02
CA PRO A 21 -36.88 -16.87 -4.10
C PRO A 21 -36.59 -18.37 -4.30
N THR A 22 -37.23 -18.97 -5.30
CA THR A 22 -36.83 -20.27 -5.86
C THR A 22 -35.50 -20.10 -6.59
N GLY A 23 -34.38 -20.51 -5.96
CA GLY A 23 -33.09 -20.42 -6.64
C GLY A 23 -31.85 -20.77 -5.81
N THR A 24 -31.83 -21.89 -5.09
CA THR A 24 -30.55 -22.48 -4.65
C THR A 24 -29.96 -23.32 -5.78
N ALA A 25 -29.24 -22.68 -6.69
CA ALA A 25 -28.34 -23.37 -7.60
C ALA A 25 -27.13 -23.87 -6.78
N SER A 26 -27.15 -25.14 -6.38
CA SER A 26 -26.01 -25.81 -5.76
C SER A 26 -24.86 -25.91 -6.77
N ARG A 27 -23.93 -24.96 -6.70
CA ARG A 27 -22.66 -24.97 -7.44
C ARG A 27 -21.79 -26.12 -6.91
N LEU A 28 -21.75 -27.24 -7.64
CA LEU A 28 -20.82 -28.35 -7.39
C LEU A 28 -19.39 -27.81 -7.27
N LYS A 29 -18.78 -28.02 -6.11
CA LYS A 29 -17.41 -27.62 -5.80
C LYS A 29 -16.47 -28.71 -6.33
N THR A 30 -15.89 -28.47 -7.51
CA THR A 30 -14.81 -29.29 -8.05
C THR A 30 -13.63 -29.30 -7.07
N PRO A 31 -13.08 -30.47 -6.68
CA PRO A 31 -11.89 -30.53 -5.84
C PRO A 31 -10.72 -29.95 -6.63
N ALA A 32 -10.12 -28.87 -6.10
CA ALA A 32 -8.95 -28.25 -6.69
C ALA A 32 -7.74 -29.17 -6.46
N LEU A 33 -7.01 -29.48 -7.54
CA LEU A 33 -5.75 -30.22 -7.51
C LEU A 33 -4.68 -29.42 -6.73
N PRO A 34 -3.73 -30.09 -6.03
CA PRO A 34 -2.85 -29.46 -5.04
C PRO A 34 -1.62 -28.77 -5.62
N ILE A 35 -1.57 -28.50 -6.93
CA ILE A 35 -0.38 -27.92 -7.56
C ILE A 35 -0.61 -26.42 -7.74
N GLN A 36 -0.23 -25.63 -6.73
CA GLN A 36 -0.13 -24.18 -6.89
C GLN A 36 1.23 -23.82 -7.52
N SER A 37 1.17 -23.14 -8.66
CA SER A 37 2.31 -22.53 -9.33
C SER A 37 2.86 -21.39 -8.46
N GLU A 38 3.98 -21.63 -7.80
CA GLU A 38 4.81 -20.63 -7.14
C GLU A 38 5.37 -19.66 -8.19
N ARG A 39 4.59 -18.62 -8.58
CA ARG A 39 5.07 -17.44 -9.34
C ARG A 39 4.08 -16.28 -9.46
N GLU A 40 3.05 -16.20 -8.62
CA GLU A 40 2.32 -14.92 -8.45
C GLU A 40 2.92 -14.13 -7.28
N PRO A 41 3.27 -12.85 -7.45
CA PRO A 41 3.59 -11.98 -6.32
C PRO A 41 2.36 -11.95 -5.41
N VAL A 42 2.51 -12.50 -4.21
CA VAL A 42 1.43 -12.69 -3.24
C VAL A 42 0.65 -11.37 -3.12
N PRO A 43 -0.63 -11.31 -3.52
CA PRO A 43 -1.43 -10.14 -3.26
C PRO A 43 -1.51 -10.03 -1.74
N SER A 44 -0.99 -8.93 -1.18
CA SER A 44 -0.87 -8.61 0.25
C SER A 44 -2.22 -8.46 0.96
N LYS A 45 -3.14 -9.42 0.76
CA LYS A 45 -4.47 -9.45 1.36
C LYS A 45 -4.33 -9.61 2.88
N GLY A 46 -4.14 -8.48 3.58
CA GLY A 46 -4.11 -8.41 5.04
C GLY A 46 -3.01 -7.55 5.64
N LEU A 47 -1.94 -7.23 4.90
CA LEU A 47 -0.82 -6.44 5.44
C LEU A 47 -1.07 -4.94 5.24
N ALA A 48 -1.01 -4.16 6.32
CA ALA A 48 -1.05 -2.71 6.25
C ALA A 48 0.33 -2.19 5.79
N GLY A 49 0.35 -1.33 4.77
CA GLY A 49 1.58 -0.81 4.17
C GLY A 49 1.30 0.03 2.94
N CYS A 50 2.34 0.31 2.17
CA CYS A 50 2.32 1.12 0.97
C CYS A 50 2.72 0.30 -0.25
N SER A 51 2.04 0.51 -1.37
CA SER A 51 2.46 -0.02 -2.68
C SER A 51 3.01 1.12 -3.52
N PHE A 52 4.24 1.00 -4.00
CA PHE A 52 4.90 2.00 -4.84
C PHE A 52 5.84 1.33 -5.83
N GLY A 53 5.75 1.69 -7.12
CA GLY A 53 6.65 1.15 -8.16
C GLY A 53 6.63 -0.38 -8.29
N GLY A 54 5.48 -1.01 -8.07
CA GLY A 54 5.35 -2.48 -8.09
C GLY A 54 5.95 -3.21 -6.88
N ARG A 55 6.47 -2.47 -5.89
CA ARG A 55 6.98 -3.01 -4.61
C ARG A 55 6.03 -2.67 -3.47
N PHE A 56 6.04 -3.52 -2.45
CA PHE A 56 5.32 -3.29 -1.20
C PHE A 56 6.31 -2.87 -0.11
N TYR A 57 5.95 -1.84 0.64
CA TYR A 57 6.70 -1.26 1.74
C TYR A 57 5.87 -1.36 3.01
N SER A 58 6.49 -1.78 4.11
CA SER A 58 5.85 -1.83 5.43
C SER A 58 5.54 -0.43 5.95
N LEU A 59 4.63 -0.32 6.90
CA LEU A 59 4.44 0.94 7.62
C LEU A 59 5.76 1.38 8.26
N GLU A 60 6.02 2.70 8.25
CA GLU A 60 7.23 3.34 8.79
C GLU A 60 8.52 3.00 8.03
N GLU A 61 8.43 2.22 6.95
CA GLU A 61 9.56 1.96 6.08
C GLU A 61 9.95 3.21 5.29
N THR A 62 11.25 3.41 5.13
CA THR A 62 11.84 4.53 4.39
C THR A 62 12.74 4.00 3.26
N TRP A 63 12.63 4.56 2.06
CA TRP A 63 13.40 4.12 0.89
C TRP A 63 13.71 5.25 -0.08
N HIS A 64 14.66 5.02 -0.99
CA HIS A 64 14.89 5.85 -2.18
C HIS A 64 14.17 5.19 -3.37
N PRO A 65 13.26 5.89 -4.08
CA PRO A 65 12.50 5.28 -5.15
C PRO A 65 13.40 5.00 -6.36
N ASP A 66 13.16 3.86 -7.00
CA ASP A 66 13.72 3.52 -8.30
C ASP A 66 12.68 3.83 -9.38
N LEU A 67 13.00 4.75 -10.28
CA LEU A 67 12.12 5.14 -11.38
C LEU A 67 12.33 4.28 -12.63
N GLY A 68 13.23 3.29 -12.58
CA GLY A 68 13.63 2.47 -13.72
C GLY A 68 14.49 3.25 -14.72
N GLU A 69 14.89 2.59 -15.79
CA GLU A 69 15.68 3.23 -16.85
C GLU A 69 14.91 4.35 -17.54
N PRO A 70 15.55 5.49 -17.87
CA PRO A 70 16.99 5.80 -17.72
C PRO A 70 17.39 6.41 -16.37
N PHE A 71 16.45 6.62 -15.46
CA PHE A 71 16.64 7.45 -14.27
C PHE A 71 17.24 6.70 -13.06
N GLY A 72 16.87 5.43 -12.90
CA GLY A 72 17.31 4.57 -11.80
C GLY A 72 16.86 5.08 -10.43
N VAL A 73 17.70 4.85 -9.41
CA VAL A 73 17.42 5.20 -8.01
C VAL A 73 17.64 6.70 -7.77
N MET A 74 16.61 7.37 -7.27
CA MET A 74 16.65 8.78 -6.91
C MET A 74 17.22 8.95 -5.50
N HIS A 75 18.54 8.95 -5.36
CA HIS A 75 19.22 8.99 -4.05
C HIS A 75 18.89 10.22 -3.19
N CYS A 76 18.46 11.33 -3.80
CA CYS A 76 18.05 12.54 -3.07
C CYS A 76 16.54 12.64 -2.78
N VAL A 77 15.75 11.63 -3.16
CA VAL A 77 14.33 11.56 -2.82
C VAL A 77 14.16 10.47 -1.79
N GLN A 78 13.71 10.84 -0.60
CA GLN A 78 13.40 9.89 0.45
C GLN A 78 11.88 9.76 0.58
N CYS A 79 11.38 8.54 0.37
CA CYS A 79 10.00 8.18 0.57
C CYS A 79 9.84 7.45 1.91
N HIS A 80 8.72 7.69 2.58
CA HIS A 80 8.34 7.05 3.84
C HIS A 80 6.89 6.56 3.74
N CYS A 81 6.61 5.37 4.25
CA CYS A 81 5.26 4.84 4.34
C CYS A 81 4.57 5.27 5.64
N GLU A 82 3.84 6.38 5.59
CA GLU A 82 3.17 6.93 6.76
C GLU A 82 1.92 6.12 7.15
N PRO A 83 1.79 5.69 8.41
CA PRO A 83 0.58 5.03 8.88
C PRO A 83 -0.59 6.01 8.88
N GLN A 84 -1.67 5.62 8.21
CA GLN A 84 -2.95 6.30 8.18
C GLN A 84 -3.95 5.48 8.99
N LYS A 85 -4.37 6.03 10.12
CA LYS A 85 -5.37 5.41 11.00
C LYS A 85 -6.77 5.84 10.55
N SER A 86 -7.52 4.91 9.95
CA SER A 86 -8.97 5.08 9.78
C SER A 86 -9.72 4.37 10.91
N ARG A 87 -11.00 4.70 11.12
CA ARG A 87 -11.84 4.08 12.15
C ARG A 87 -11.92 2.54 12.08
N ARG A 88 -11.65 1.93 10.92
CA ARG A 88 -11.84 0.49 10.69
C ARG A 88 -10.58 -0.26 10.28
N LYS A 89 -9.53 0.46 9.86
CA LYS A 89 -8.34 -0.15 9.25
C LYS A 89 -7.14 0.78 9.35
N VAL A 90 -5.97 0.19 9.59
CA VAL A 90 -4.68 0.85 9.39
C VAL A 90 -4.22 0.62 7.94
N SER A 91 -3.90 1.70 7.24
CA SER A 91 -3.33 1.67 5.88
C SER A 91 -2.06 2.53 5.82
N GLY A 92 -1.25 2.38 4.79
CA GLY A 92 -0.10 3.25 4.55
C GLY A 92 -0.40 4.33 3.51
N LYS A 93 0.22 5.50 3.64
CA LYS A 93 0.31 6.52 2.58
C LYS A 93 1.77 6.82 2.31
N VAL A 94 2.16 6.76 1.04
CA VAL A 94 3.51 7.15 0.62
C VAL A 94 3.64 8.66 0.73
N ASN A 95 4.67 9.12 1.44
CA ASN A 95 5.08 10.51 1.47
C ASN A 95 6.55 10.60 1.03
N CYS A 96 6.86 11.43 0.04
CA CYS A 96 8.22 11.56 -0.49
C CYS A 96 8.68 13.01 -0.43
N ARG A 97 9.94 13.22 -0.04
CA ARG A 97 10.55 14.56 0.04
C ARG A 97 11.95 14.57 -0.57
N ASN A 98 12.36 15.74 -1.05
CA ASN A 98 13.73 15.96 -1.48
C ASN A 98 14.61 16.24 -0.26
N ILE A 99 15.58 15.37 0.00
CA ILE A 99 16.49 15.44 1.16
C ILE A 99 17.82 16.14 0.83
N LYS A 100 17.98 16.70 -0.36
CA LYS A 100 19.21 17.43 -0.74
C LYS A 100 19.49 18.62 0.18
N GLN A 101 18.44 19.26 0.70
CA GLN A 101 18.56 20.37 1.64
C GLN A 101 18.91 19.92 3.07
N ASP A 102 18.72 18.63 3.38
CA ASP A 102 19.05 18.04 4.68
C ASP A 102 20.54 17.62 4.75
N CYS A 103 21.29 17.76 3.65
CA CYS A 103 22.70 17.43 3.61
C CYS A 103 23.53 18.35 4.53
N PRO A 104 24.53 17.79 5.23
CA PRO A 104 25.37 18.59 6.13
C PRO A 104 26.22 19.60 5.34
N THR A 105 26.42 20.77 5.92
CA THR A 105 27.41 21.74 5.44
C THR A 105 28.81 21.18 5.64
N LEU A 106 29.67 21.28 4.62
CA LEU A 106 31.04 20.77 4.64
C LEU A 106 32.05 21.92 4.61
N ASP A 107 33.06 21.85 5.49
CA ASP A 107 34.21 22.77 5.52
C ASP A 107 35.42 22.22 4.71
N CYS A 108 35.17 21.84 3.45
CA CYS A 108 36.20 21.40 2.53
C CYS A 108 35.89 21.88 1.10
N ASP A 109 36.92 22.23 0.33
CA ASP A 109 36.74 22.67 -1.06
C ASP A 109 36.54 21.45 -1.99
N ASP A 110 37.33 20.41 -1.76
CA ASP A 110 37.36 19.17 -2.56
C ASP A 110 36.23 18.18 -2.15
N SER A 111 35.00 18.66 -2.10
CA SER A 111 33.83 17.82 -1.84
C SER A 111 33.46 16.99 -3.07
N VAL A 112 33.27 15.67 -2.89
CA VAL A 112 32.92 14.75 -3.98
C VAL A 112 31.55 14.11 -3.73
N LEU A 113 30.76 13.93 -4.78
CA LEU A 113 29.52 13.14 -4.72
C LEU A 113 29.83 11.68 -5.07
N LEU A 114 29.65 10.78 -4.12
CA LEU A 114 29.89 9.36 -4.34
C LEU A 114 28.71 8.71 -5.09
N PRO A 115 28.95 7.69 -5.92
CA PRO A 115 27.87 6.88 -6.50
C PRO A 115 26.94 6.37 -5.41
N GLY A 116 25.63 6.41 -5.66
CA GLY A 116 24.64 5.94 -4.68
C GLY A 116 24.30 6.90 -3.54
N HIS A 117 24.95 8.07 -3.46
CA HIS A 117 24.77 9.01 -2.36
C HIS A 117 24.03 10.28 -2.82
N CYS A 118 23.24 10.88 -1.93
CA CYS A 118 22.69 12.22 -2.17
C CYS A 118 23.66 13.33 -1.78
N CYS A 119 24.31 13.19 -0.63
CA CYS A 119 25.16 14.23 -0.07
C CYS A 119 26.61 14.06 -0.51
N ARG A 120 27.30 15.18 -0.68
CA ARG A 120 28.74 15.18 -0.93
C ARG A 120 29.49 14.79 0.34
N THR A 121 30.72 14.32 0.17
CA THR A 121 31.64 13.97 1.25
C THR A 121 33.02 14.58 0.99
N CYS A 122 33.73 14.99 2.04
CA CYS A 122 35.12 15.43 1.90
C CYS A 122 36.04 14.23 1.68
N GLN A 123 36.99 14.35 0.76
CA GLN A 123 38.06 13.35 0.64
C GLN A 123 38.97 13.42 1.88
N LYS A 124 39.31 12.27 2.46
CA LYS A 124 40.26 12.20 3.59
C LYS A 124 41.62 12.73 3.13
N GLY A 125 42.00 13.92 3.58
CA GLY A 125 43.33 14.50 3.34
C GLY A 125 43.40 16.01 3.16
N LYS A 126 42.27 16.71 3.02
CA LYS A 126 42.22 18.17 2.79
C LYS A 126 41.15 18.82 3.66
N LYS A 127 41.40 18.99 4.96
CA LYS A 127 40.62 19.93 5.77
C LYS A 127 41.05 21.34 5.38
N LYS A 128 40.12 22.29 5.22
CA LYS A 128 40.49 23.70 5.14
C LYS A 128 41.17 24.06 6.46
N SER A 129 42.46 24.36 6.42
CA SER A 129 43.09 25.10 7.51
C SER A 129 42.53 26.50 7.40
N SER A 130 41.61 26.87 8.30
CA SER A 130 41.17 28.26 8.44
C SER A 130 42.41 29.14 8.55
N ALA A 131 42.54 30.08 7.61
CA ALA A 131 43.50 31.18 7.69
C ALA A 131 42.93 32.28 8.60
#